data_AF-A0AAD6ESZ0-F1
#
_entry.id   AF-A0AAD6ESZ0-F1
#
_cell.length_a   1.000
_cell.length_b   1.000
_cell.length_c   1.000
_cell.angle_alpha   90.00
_cell.angle_beta   90.00
_cell.angle_gamma   90.00
#
_symmetry.space_group_name_H-M   'P 1'
#
loop_
_entity.id
_entity.type
_entity.pdbx_description
1 polymer ?
#
loop_
_entity_poly.entity_id
_entity_poly.type
_entity_poly.pdbx_seq_one_letter_code
_entity_poly.pdbx_strand_id
1 'polypeptide(L)'
;MADLGLLPSFFAVRAPKFETPWVGILFSCIITLTISFLPFEDIAATANILYSLGMLLEFATFLWLRVKYPDLIRPYRVPLGIPGLIVMCLFPSVLLGYVIAVAHRRVFALSAVLTAAGIMVHYLMRYCRSSGLLKFTDGEGLENQQLEQNSIIPGHEEEINGVV
;
A
#
# COMPACT_ATOMS: atom_id res chain seq x y z
N MET A 1 4.56 6.00 5.60
CA MET A 1 3.11 6.34 5.61
C MET A 1 2.80 7.51 6.53
N ALA A 2 3.23 7.51 7.79
CA ALA A 2 3.00 8.64 8.69
C ALA A 2 3.74 9.94 8.25
N ASP A 3 4.99 9.83 7.81
CA ASP A 3 5.75 10.96 7.23
C ASP A 3 5.28 11.39 5.83
N LEU A 4 4.45 10.58 5.17
CA LEU A 4 3.83 10.90 3.87
C LEU A 4 2.51 11.69 4.05
N GLY A 5 2.15 12.09 5.27
CA GLY A 5 0.88 12.76 5.58
C GLY A 5 -0.36 11.87 5.37
N LEU A 6 -0.19 10.55 5.21
CA LEU A 6 -1.28 9.60 4.98
C LEU A 6 -1.96 9.15 6.28
N LEU A 7 -1.33 9.39 7.43
CA LEU A 7 -1.82 9.06 8.76
C LEU A 7 -1.73 10.31 9.66
N PRO A 8 -2.65 10.50 10.62
CA PRO A 8 -2.61 11.64 11.53
C PRO A 8 -1.31 11.63 12.37
N SER A 9 -0.75 12.81 12.67
CA SER A 9 0.52 12.97 13.41
C SER A 9 0.57 12.24 14.76
N PHE A 10 -0.57 11.87 15.33
CA PHE A 10 -0.65 11.05 16.55
C PHE A 10 0.06 9.69 16.42
N PHE A 11 0.05 9.07 15.23
CA PHE A 11 0.81 7.84 14.94
C PHE A 11 2.30 8.09 14.66
N ALA A 12 2.68 9.34 14.39
CA ALA A 12 4.07 9.77 14.23
C ALA A 12 4.73 10.18 15.56
N VAL A 13 3.99 10.13 16.69
CA VAL A 13 4.54 10.43 18.01
C VAL A 13 5.54 9.34 18.40
N ARG A 14 6.82 9.70 18.32
CA ARG A 14 7.95 8.86 18.67
C ARG A 14 8.26 8.99 20.16
N ALA A 15 8.57 7.87 20.82
CA ALA A 15 9.00 7.90 22.21
C ALA A 15 10.36 8.61 22.34
N PRO A 16 10.54 9.55 23.30
CA PRO A 16 11.72 10.41 23.39
C PRO A 16 13.05 9.70 23.67
N LYS A 17 13.02 8.40 24.01
CA LYS A 17 14.22 7.61 24.34
C LYS A 17 14.61 6.58 23.27
N PHE A 18 13.67 6.14 22.44
CA PHE A 18 13.89 5.03 21.50
C PHE A 18 13.42 5.33 20.07
N GLU A 19 12.85 6.53 19.83
CA GLU A 19 12.32 6.95 18.53
C GLU A 19 11.26 5.99 17.92
N THR A 20 10.73 5.06 18.71
CA THR A 20 9.75 4.07 18.28
C THR A 20 8.32 4.62 18.39
N PRO A 21 7.43 4.35 17.41
CA PRO A 21 6.04 4.77 17.45
C PRO A 21 5.23 3.87 18.41
N TRP A 22 5.24 4.21 19.70
CA TRP A 22 4.62 3.39 20.75
C TRP A 22 3.10 3.21 20.57
N VAL A 23 2.41 4.24 20.05
CA VAL A 23 0.97 4.18 19.75
C VAL A 23 0.66 3.11 18.70
N GLY A 24 1.49 3.00 17.66
CA GLY A 24 1.33 1.98 16.62
C GLY A 24 1.50 0.57 17.18
N ILE A 25 2.46 0.38 18.08
CA ILE A 25 2.70 -0.91 18.75
C ILE A 25 1.49 -1.29 19.60
N LEU A 26 1.05 -0.40 20.49
CA LEU A 26 -0.11 -0.66 21.37
C LEU A 26 -1.36 -1.00 20.54
N PHE A 27 -1.60 -0.24 19.47
CA PHE A 27 -2.72 -0.49 18.57
C PHE A 27 -2.62 -1.86 17.88
N SER A 28 -1.44 -2.23 17.36
CA SER A 28 -1.22 -3.54 16.75
C SER A 28 -1.39 -4.69 17.76
N CYS A 29 -0.97 -4.51 19.01
CA CYS A 29 -1.20 -5.49 20.08
C CYS A 29 -2.68 -5.68 20.38
N ILE A 30 -3.46 -4.59 20.48
CA ILE A 30 -4.90 -4.65 20.73
C ILE A 30 -5.62 -5.38 19.59
N ILE A 31 -5.27 -5.07 18.33
CA ILE A 31 -5.83 -5.75 17.15
C ILE A 31 -5.50 -7.24 17.21
N THR A 32 -4.23 -7.58 17.46
CA THR A 32 -3.77 -8.98 17.52
C THR A 32 -4.50 -9.76 18.61
N LEU A 33 -4.66 -9.19 19.80
CA LEU A 33 -5.43 -9.79 20.90
C LEU A 33 -6.89 -9.99 20.53
N THR A 34 -7.50 -9.02 19.83
CA THR A 34 -8.89 -9.13 19.38
C THR A 34 -9.06 -10.25 18.35
N ILE A 35 -8.13 -10.35 17.39
CA ILE A 35 -8.15 -11.39 16.36
C ILE A 35 -7.90 -12.78 16.97
N SER A 36 -7.15 -12.88 18.07
CA SER A 36 -6.84 -14.16 18.73
C SER A 36 -8.07 -14.89 19.27
N PHE A 37 -9.25 -14.25 19.36
CA PHE A 37 -10.50 -14.91 19.75
C PHE A 37 -11.18 -15.69 18.61
N LEU A 38 -10.73 -15.54 17.36
CA LEU A 38 -11.24 -16.30 16.21
C LEU A 38 -10.47 -17.62 16.01
N PRO A 39 -11.10 -18.64 15.40
CA PRO A 39 -10.40 -19.86 15.03
C PRO A 39 -9.36 -19.57 13.93
N PHE A 40 -8.21 -20.25 14.02
CA PHE A 40 -7.07 -20.05 13.12
C PHE A 40 -7.45 -20.20 11.63
N GLU A 41 -8.36 -21.11 11.33
CA GLU A 41 -8.86 -21.38 9.98
C GLU A 41 -9.50 -20.14 9.35
N ASP A 42 -10.37 -19.47 10.11
CA ASP A 42 -11.06 -18.25 9.67
C ASP A 42 -10.06 -17.09 9.52
N ILE A 43 -9.05 -17.01 10.40
CA ILE A 43 -8.00 -15.97 10.34
C ILE A 43 -7.17 -16.13 9.06
N ALA A 44 -6.64 -17.34 8.80
CA ALA A 44 -5.82 -17.61 7.63
C ALA A 44 -6.61 -17.44 6.33
N ALA A 45 -7.86 -17.91 6.28
CA ALA A 45 -8.73 -17.74 5.12
C ALA A 45 -9.06 -16.27 4.87
N THR A 46 -9.34 -15.49 5.93
CA THR A 46 -9.65 -14.06 5.81
C THR A 46 -8.44 -13.28 5.30
N ALA A 47 -7.25 -13.56 5.86
CA ALA A 47 -6.00 -12.94 5.42
C ALA A 47 -5.71 -13.25 3.94
N ASN A 48 -5.96 -14.48 3.50
CA ASN A 48 -5.75 -14.86 2.11
C ASN A 48 -6.69 -14.12 1.13
N ILE A 49 -7.97 -13.94 1.50
CA ILE A 49 -8.91 -13.14 0.68
C ILE A 49 -8.46 -11.69 0.57
N LEU A 50 -8.08 -11.08 1.69
CA LEU A 50 -7.61 -9.69 1.71
C LEU A 50 -6.33 -9.52 0.90
N TYR A 51 -5.40 -10.48 1.00
CA TYR A 51 -4.19 -10.49 0.20
C TYR A 51 -4.50 -10.63 -1.29
N SER A 52 -5.38 -11.56 -1.65
CA SER A 52 -5.84 -11.76 -3.02
C SER A 52 -6.49 -10.50 -3.59
N LEU A 53 -7.35 -9.82 -2.81
CA LEU A 53 -7.92 -8.52 -3.18
C LEU A 53 -6.84 -7.45 -3.38
N GLY A 54 -5.87 -7.36 -2.47
CA GLY A 54 -4.74 -6.45 -2.60
C GLY A 54 -3.95 -6.66 -3.89
N MET A 55 -3.62 -7.91 -4.20
CA MET A 55 -2.93 -8.29 -5.45
C MET A 55 -3.74 -7.91 -6.69
N LEU A 56 -5.07 -8.08 -6.67
CA LEU A 56 -5.94 -7.64 -7.77
C LEU A 56 -5.90 -6.12 -7.95
N LEU A 57 -5.93 -5.34 -6.87
CA LEU A 57 -5.79 -3.89 -6.92
C LEU A 57 -4.40 -3.47 -7.42
N GLU A 58 -3.35 -4.19 -7.06
CA GLU A 58 -1.99 -3.95 -7.56
C GLU A 58 -1.91 -4.19 -9.06
N PHE A 59 -2.45 -5.30 -9.57
CA PHE A 59 -2.50 -5.56 -11.01
C PHE A 59 -3.34 -4.53 -11.76
N ALA A 60 -4.47 -4.12 -11.19
CA ALA A 60 -5.32 -3.07 -11.77
C ALA A 60 -4.57 -1.74 -11.83
N THR A 61 -3.89 -1.36 -10.75
CA THR A 61 -3.09 -0.12 -10.67
C THR A 61 -1.92 -0.16 -11.64
N PHE A 62 -1.22 -1.30 -11.73
CA PHE A 62 -0.11 -1.48 -12.63
C PHE A 62 -0.53 -1.37 -14.11
N LEU A 63 -1.65 -2.01 -14.48
CA LEU A 63 -2.20 -1.90 -15.83
C LEU A 63 -2.67 -0.46 -16.11
N TRP A 64 -3.37 0.16 -15.16
CA TRP A 64 -3.83 1.54 -15.26
C TRP A 64 -2.68 2.52 -15.44
N LEU A 65 -1.60 2.40 -14.65
CA LEU A 65 -0.43 3.27 -14.72
C LEU A 65 0.34 3.08 -16.03
N ARG A 66 0.31 1.86 -16.61
CA ARG A 66 0.92 1.59 -17.91
C ARG A 66 0.14 2.18 -19.08
N VAL A 67 -1.18 2.29 -18.97
CA VAL A 67 -2.03 2.96 -19.98
C VAL A 67 -2.00 4.48 -19.84
N LYS A 68 -2.10 5.00 -18.61
CA LYS A 68 -2.24 6.44 -18.35
C LYS A 68 -0.92 7.21 -18.46
N TYR A 69 0.20 6.57 -18.10
CA TYR A 69 1.52 7.20 -18.06
C TYR A 69 2.57 6.34 -18.78
N PRO A 70 2.48 6.24 -20.12
CA PRO A 70 3.42 5.47 -20.92
C PRO A 70 4.82 6.10 -20.96
N ASP A 71 4.92 7.43 -20.89
CA ASP A 71 6.16 8.19 -21.09
C ASP A 71 7.02 8.39 -19.83
N LEU A 72 6.66 7.75 -18.71
CA LEU A 72 7.50 7.79 -17.51
C LEU A 72 8.80 7.00 -17.75
N ILE A 73 9.93 7.58 -17.36
CA ILE A 73 11.24 6.90 -17.36
C ILE A 73 11.17 5.69 -16.41
N ARG A 74 11.17 4.48 -16.97
CA ARG A 74 11.07 3.22 -16.20
C ARG A 74 12.47 2.61 -16.07
N PRO A 75 13.11 2.65 -14.89
CA PRO A 75 14.45 2.06 -14.69
C PRO A 75 14.45 0.53 -14.85
N TYR A 76 13.28 -0.11 -14.69
CA TYR A 76 13.08 -1.53 -14.97
C TYR A 76 12.10 -1.70 -16.16
N ARG A 77 12.62 -2.07 -17.33
CA ARG A 77 11.81 -2.30 -18.54
C ARG A 77 11.44 -3.77 -18.64
N VAL A 78 10.15 -4.07 -18.46
CA VAL A 78 9.61 -5.40 -18.78
C VAL A 78 9.55 -5.57 -20.31
N PRO A 79 10.28 -6.53 -20.90
CA PRO A 79 10.37 -6.73 -22.36
C PRO A 79 9.07 -7.26 -22.99
N LEU A 80 8.03 -7.50 -22.19
CA LEU A 80 6.71 -7.94 -22.64
C LEU A 80 5.86 -6.72 -23.04
N GLY A 81 5.37 -6.74 -24.28
CA GLY A 81 4.41 -5.76 -24.80
C GLY A 81 3.10 -5.73 -23.99
N ILE A 82 2.31 -4.67 -24.15
CA ILE A 82 1.03 -4.46 -23.44
C ILE A 82 0.12 -5.70 -23.43
N PRO A 83 -0.12 -6.43 -24.55
CA PRO A 83 -1.00 -7.59 -24.53
C PRO A 83 -0.41 -8.76 -23.73
N GLY A 84 0.89 -8.99 -23.82
CA GLY A 84 1.57 -10.05 -23.05
C GLY A 84 1.46 -9.81 -21.54
N LEU A 85 1.57 -8.55 -21.12
CA LEU A 85 1.43 -8.16 -19.72
C LEU A 85 0.00 -8.37 -19.19
N ILE A 86 -1.01 -8.05 -20.01
CA ILE A 86 -2.42 -8.27 -19.66
C ILE A 86 -2.65 -9.76 -19.45
N VAL A 87 -2.21 -10.61 -20.38
CA VAL A 87 -2.36 -12.08 -20.25
C VAL A 87 -1.63 -12.61 -19.01
N MET A 88 -0.41 -12.12 -18.75
CA MET A 88 0.38 -12.50 -17.58
C MET A 88 -0.26 -12.08 -16.25
N CYS A 89 -0.96 -10.93 -16.19
CA CYS A 89 -1.71 -10.51 -15.00
C CYS A 89 -3.08 -11.21 -14.91
N LEU A 90 -3.70 -11.53 -16.04
CA LEU A 90 -5.03 -12.11 -16.09
C LEU A 90 -5.03 -13.56 -15.61
N PHE A 91 -4.00 -14.33 -15.95
CA PHE A 91 -3.84 -15.72 -15.47
C PHE A 91 -3.85 -15.85 -13.93
N PRO A 92 -2.96 -15.18 -13.17
CA PRO A 92 -2.99 -15.22 -11.71
C PRO A 92 -4.24 -14.54 -11.14
N SER A 93 -4.76 -13.49 -11.78
CA SER A 93 -5.99 -12.82 -11.36
C SER A 93 -7.20 -13.76 -11.37
N VAL A 94 -7.35 -14.60 -12.39
CA VAL A 94 -8.43 -15.61 -12.46
C VAL A 94 -8.29 -16.63 -11.34
N LEU A 95 -7.07 -17.10 -11.05
CA LEU A 95 -6.81 -18.03 -9.95
C LEU A 95 -7.17 -17.41 -8.59
N LEU A 96 -6.78 -16.16 -8.36
CA LEU A 96 -7.13 -15.41 -7.14
C LEU A 96 -8.65 -15.20 -7.02
N GLY A 97 -9.31 -14.87 -8.13
CA GLY A 97 -10.77 -14.74 -8.19
C GLY A 97 -11.49 -16.04 -7.83
N TYR A 98 -10.97 -17.19 -8.28
CA TYR A 98 -11.49 -18.51 -7.91
C TYR A 98 -11.36 -18.79 -6.40
N VAL A 99 -10.20 -18.47 -5.81
CA VAL A 99 -9.98 -18.62 -4.35
C VAL A 99 -10.98 -17.78 -3.55
N ILE A 100 -11.28 -16.56 -4.00
CA ILE A 100 -12.29 -15.70 -3.38
C ILE A 100 -13.71 -16.30 -3.55
N ALA A 101 -14.03 -16.86 -4.71
CA ALA A 101 -15.37 -17.41 -4.99
C ALA A 101 -15.71 -18.66 -4.16
N VAL A 102 -14.71 -19.47 -3.82
CA VAL A 102 -14.87 -20.70 -3.01
C VAL A 102 -14.95 -20.40 -1.51
N ALA A 103 -14.69 -19.15 -1.09
CA ALA A 103 -14.65 -18.77 0.32
C ALA A 103 -15.99 -18.96 1.06
N HIS A 104 -15.90 -19.33 2.34
CA HIS A 104 -17.06 -19.53 3.20
C HIS A 104 -17.73 -18.20 3.58
N ARG A 105 -19.06 -18.22 3.81
CA ARG A 105 -19.86 -17.02 4.16
C ARG A 105 -19.32 -16.25 5.37
N ARG A 106 -18.77 -16.95 6.38
CA ARG A 106 -18.18 -16.32 7.58
C ARG A 106 -16.91 -15.54 7.25
N VAL A 107 -16.00 -16.16 6.50
CA VAL A 107 -14.74 -15.55 6.05
C VAL A 107 -15.01 -14.36 5.12
N PHE A 108 -16.01 -14.49 4.25
CA PHE A 108 -16.46 -13.38 3.41
C PHE A 108 -16.99 -12.20 4.24
N ALA A 109 -17.79 -12.47 5.28
CA ALA A 109 -18.26 -11.42 6.17
C ALA A 109 -17.11 -10.73 6.94
N LEU A 110 -16.16 -11.51 7.47
CA LEU A 110 -14.99 -10.97 8.18
C LEU A 110 -14.11 -10.09 7.29
N SER A 111 -13.79 -10.56 6.08
CA SER A 111 -13.02 -9.79 5.10
C SER A 111 -13.77 -8.52 4.69
N ALA A 112 -15.07 -8.60 4.41
CA ALA A 112 -15.89 -7.44 4.07
C ALA A 112 -15.92 -6.40 5.21
N VAL A 113 -16.08 -6.84 6.47
CA VAL A 113 -16.02 -5.96 7.64
C VAL A 113 -14.65 -5.31 7.77
N LEU A 114 -13.56 -6.06 7.57
CA LEU A 114 -12.22 -5.48 7.67
C LEU A 114 -11.94 -4.48 6.55
N THR A 115 -12.36 -4.76 5.32
CA THR A 115 -12.26 -3.82 4.20
C THR A 115 -13.09 -2.57 4.47
N ALA A 116 -14.33 -2.72 4.95
CA ALA A 116 -15.18 -1.61 5.33
C ALA A 116 -14.59 -0.79 6.48
N ALA A 117 -13.97 -1.43 7.47
CA ALA A 117 -13.26 -0.77 8.55
C ALA A 117 -12.07 0.05 8.02
N GLY A 118 -11.28 -0.50 7.08
CA GLY A 118 -10.20 0.23 6.42
C GLY A 118 -10.71 1.47 5.66
N ILE A 119 -11.80 1.33 4.90
CA ILE A 119 -12.45 2.45 4.21
C ILE A 119 -12.98 3.47 5.22
N MET A 120 -13.61 3.02 6.30
CA MET A 120 -14.14 3.86 7.37
C MET A 120 -13.03 4.67 8.01
N VAL A 121 -11.90 4.05 8.35
CA VAL A 121 -10.72 4.74 8.89
C VAL A 121 -10.20 5.77 7.89
N HIS A 122 -10.13 5.44 6.60
CA HIS A 122 -9.74 6.39 5.56
C HIS A 122 -10.69 7.60 5.47
N TYR A 123 -12.01 7.36 5.52
CA TYR A 123 -13.01 8.43 5.55
C TYR A 123 -12.94 9.26 6.83
N LEU A 124 -12.76 8.62 7.99
CA LEU A 124 -12.57 9.29 9.27
C LEU A 124 -11.33 10.17 9.24
N MET A 125 -10.23 9.70 8.65
CA MET A 125 -9.03 10.51 8.44
C MET A 125 -9.29 11.70 7.50
N ARG A 126 -10.07 11.51 6.43
CA ARG A 126 -10.48 12.60 5.53
C ARG A 126 -11.39 13.62 6.23
N TYR A 127 -12.28 13.15 7.11
CA TYR A 127 -13.16 14.00 7.91
C TYR A 127 -12.37 14.77 8.98
N CYS A 128 -11.45 14.11 9.68
CA CYS A 128 -10.54 14.73 10.64
C CYS A 128 -9.58 15.74 9.99
N ARG A 129 -9.24 15.56 8.70
CA ARG A 129 -8.50 16.56 7.91
C ARG A 129 -9.33 17.81 7.65
N SER A 130 -10.65 17.66 7.49
CA SER A 130 -11.57 18.80 7.31
C SER A 130 -11.84 19.57 8.61
N SER A 131 -11.69 18.95 9.78
CA SER A 131 -11.91 19.61 11.07
C SER A 131 -10.67 20.33 11.62
N GLY A 132 -9.55 20.34 10.88
CA GLY A 132 -8.33 21.08 11.25
C GLY A 132 -7.65 20.62 12.54
N LEU A 133 -8.07 19.48 13.10
CA LEU A 133 -7.69 19.07 14.46
C LEU A 133 -6.34 18.33 14.52
N LEU A 134 -5.80 17.90 13.39
CA LEU A 134 -4.58 17.08 13.32
C LEU A 134 -3.63 17.66 12.28
N LYS A 135 -2.47 18.16 12.75
CA LYS A 135 -1.38 18.65 11.91
C LYS A 135 -0.81 17.46 11.12
N PHE A 136 -1.01 17.43 9.82
CA PHE A 136 -0.32 16.47 8.96
C PHE A 136 1.08 17.01 8.74
N THR A 137 2.10 16.16 8.90
CA THR A 137 3.45 16.49 8.43
C THR A 137 3.37 16.58 6.92
N ASP A 138 3.43 17.79 6.37
CA ASP A 138 3.59 17.99 4.93
C ASP A 138 4.93 17.37 4.52
N GLY A 139 4.95 16.71 3.36
CA GLY A 139 6.07 15.91 2.86
C GLY A 139 7.33 16.70 2.50
N GLU A 140 7.62 17.82 3.17
CA GLU A 140 8.84 18.62 2.99
C GLU A 140 10.12 17.81 3.26
N GLY A 141 10.05 16.71 4.04
CA GLY A 141 11.19 15.83 4.26
C GLY A 141 11.63 15.03 3.03
N LEU A 142 10.70 14.70 2.12
CA LEU A 142 11.01 13.88 0.93
C LEU A 142 11.56 14.73 -0.21
N GLU A 143 11.07 15.96 -0.37
CA GLU A 143 11.59 16.90 -1.37
C GLU A 143 13.06 17.25 -1.07
N ASN A 144 13.40 17.47 0.20
CA ASN A 144 14.79 17.71 0.62
C ASN A 144 15.70 16.48 0.45
N GLN A 145 15.20 15.26 0.71
CA GLN A 145 15.98 14.03 0.49
C GLN A 145 16.20 13.71 -0.99
N GLN A 146 15.24 14.00 -1.87
CA GLN A 146 15.42 13.87 -3.32
C GLN A 146 16.38 14.93 -3.86
N LEU A 147 16.39 16.14 -3.32
CA LEU A 147 17.37 17.18 -3.66
C LEU A 147 18.78 16.84 -3.16
N GLU A 148 18.93 16.23 -1.97
CA GLU A 148 20.21 15.69 -1.50
C GLU A 148 20.67 14.50 -2.35
N GLN A 149 19.80 13.54 -2.68
CA GLN A 149 20.19 12.40 -3.50
C GLN A 149 20.53 12.80 -4.95
N ASN A 150 19.85 13.81 -5.50
CA ASN A 150 20.12 14.37 -6.82
C ASN A 150 21.36 15.29 -6.85
N SER A 151 21.87 15.73 -5.70
CA SER A 151 23.13 16.49 -5.60
C SER A 151 24.35 15.60 -5.29
N ILE A 152 24.14 14.40 -4.72
CA ILE A 152 25.21 13.43 -4.42
C ILE A 152 25.62 12.61 -5.67
N ILE A 153 24.73 12.44 -6.67
CA ILE A 153 25.05 11.77 -7.93
C ILE A 153 25.08 12.79 -9.08
N PRO A 154 26.19 13.50 -9.31
CA PRO A 154 26.38 14.21 -10.56
C PRO A 154 26.69 13.18 -11.66
N GLY A 155 25.78 13.01 -12.61
CA GLY A 155 26.14 12.45 -13.92
C GLY A 155 25.66 11.03 -14.24
N HIS A 156 24.35 10.77 -14.13
CA HIS A 156 23.74 9.62 -14.86
C HIS A 156 22.96 10.05 -16.11
N GLU A 157 23.30 11.22 -16.68
CA GLU A 157 22.76 11.68 -17.97
C GLU A 157 23.76 11.55 -19.13
N GLU A 158 25.07 11.34 -18.88
CA GLU A 158 26.06 11.22 -19.95
C GLU A 158 26.29 9.78 -20.46
N GLU A 159 25.97 8.74 -19.68
CA GLU A 159 26.30 7.36 -20.08
C GLU A 159 25.34 6.78 -21.14
N ILE A 160 24.20 7.43 -21.39
CA ILE A 160 23.19 6.93 -22.35
C ILE A 160 23.51 7.36 -23.79
N ASN A 161 24.33 8.39 -24.01
CA ASN A 161 24.62 8.90 -25.36
C ASN A 161 25.95 8.39 -25.97
N GLY A 162 26.65 7.48 -25.27
CA GLY A 162 28.01 7.02 -25.62
C GLY A 162 28.13 5.55 -26.03
N VAL A 163 27.04 4.78 -26.05
CA VAL A 163 27.07 3.36 -26.46
C VAL A 163 25.95 3.09 -27.46
N VAL A 164 26.29 3.41 -28.72
CA VAL A 164 25.77 2.87 -30.00
C VAL A 164 24.26 2.72 -30.17
#